data_AF-A0A255EF30-F1
#
_entry.id   AF-A0A255EF30-F1
#
_cell.length_a   1.000
_cell.length_b   1.000
_cell.length_c   1.000
_cell.angle_alpha   90.00
_cell.angle_beta   90.00
_cell.angle_gamma   90.00
#
_symmetry.space_group_name_H-M   'P 1'
#
loop_
_entity.id
_entity.type
_entity.pdbx_description
1 polymer ?
#
loop_
_entity_poly.entity_id
_entity_poly.type
_entity_poly.pdbx_seq_one_letter_code
_entity_poly.pdbx_strand_id
1 'polypeptide(L)'
;MTLTLDEVRATGFHLAKRAGYDVTEVDTFVDKVEATLQQLGEENEMLRRQVDALKSSAPSGAAGAQQQDSDEDRQELERLRRENHDLNQQLSQARQQASNSNAAAPQQAATPSQTSGAAADGGKIVVTTSAEASPAVVRLVQWATEEAERLVNDADEEAKNKIAEAERHAKEVSEDARTRSDRLASEARVNAERVTSEAQGRANRLDGEVSEKRKELFSQLESERDELLDSVEELRSYEEEFRASFASQLREHVEKLDAGPIKPGSKPALLDQPRRGAADGDQQGSNQQGSNQSGNAQHQADSGSRTPRLDALMGENRGQQQ
;
A
#
# COMPACT_ATOMS: atom_id res chain seq x y z
N MET A 1 -3.26 -16.92 -8.65
CA MET A 1 -1.79 -17.03 -8.64
C MET A 1 -1.27 -15.76 -9.27
N THR A 2 -0.70 -14.87 -8.47
CA THR A 2 -0.12 -13.60 -8.92
C THR A 2 1.36 -13.84 -9.21
N LEU A 3 1.87 -13.27 -10.30
CA LEU A 3 3.30 -13.37 -10.62
C LEU A 3 4.13 -12.75 -9.49
N THR A 4 5.22 -13.42 -9.11
CA THR A 4 6.22 -12.87 -8.18
C THR A 4 7.24 -12.01 -8.94
N LEU A 5 7.94 -11.13 -8.21
CA LEU A 5 8.98 -10.25 -8.79
C LEU A 5 10.06 -11.07 -9.54
N ASP A 6 10.42 -12.23 -8.99
CA ASP A 6 11.41 -13.13 -9.58
C ASP A 6 10.88 -13.85 -10.83
N GLU A 7 9.57 -14.12 -10.90
CA GLU A 7 8.95 -14.74 -12.09
C GLU A 7 8.91 -13.77 -13.26
N VAL A 8 8.68 -12.47 -13.03
CA VAL A 8 8.72 -11.45 -14.08
C VAL A 8 10.14 -11.26 -14.61
N ARG A 9 11.15 -11.27 -13.73
CA ARG A 9 12.56 -11.21 -14.13
C ARG A 9 13.02 -12.45 -14.90
N ALA A 10 12.44 -13.61 -14.62
CA ALA A 10 12.75 -14.86 -15.31
C ALA A 10 12.04 -15.00 -16.67
N THR A 11 11.03 -14.16 -16.97
CA THR A 11 10.35 -14.21 -18.26
C THR A 11 11.15 -13.55 -19.38
N GLY A 12 11.82 -14.37 -20.19
CA GLY A 12 12.49 -13.93 -21.41
C GLY A 12 11.59 -14.06 -22.65
N PHE A 13 11.41 -12.98 -23.41
CA PHE A 13 10.66 -13.00 -24.66
C PHE A 13 11.58 -13.30 -25.86
N HIS A 14 11.15 -14.20 -26.74
CA HIS A 14 11.90 -14.54 -27.95
C HIS A 14 11.63 -13.55 -29.09
N LEU A 15 12.69 -13.09 -29.77
CA LEU A 15 12.59 -12.12 -30.86
C LEU A 15 11.89 -12.72 -32.09
N ALA A 16 10.67 -12.27 -32.39
CA ALA A 16 9.91 -12.75 -33.54
C ALA A 16 10.41 -12.10 -34.84
N LYS A 17 10.88 -12.93 -35.79
CA LYS A 17 11.54 -12.51 -37.05
C LYS A 17 10.72 -11.69 -38.05
N ARG A 18 9.42 -11.40 -37.81
CA ARG A 18 8.58 -10.76 -38.87
C ARG A 18 7.41 -9.87 -38.41
N ALA A 19 7.02 -9.88 -37.14
CA ALA A 19 6.05 -8.94 -36.54
C ALA A 19 6.03 -9.17 -35.02
N GLY A 20 7.08 -8.72 -34.32
CA GLY A 20 7.18 -8.82 -32.86
C GLY A 20 7.02 -7.45 -32.21
N TYR A 21 6.69 -7.45 -30.92
CA TYR A 21 6.86 -6.26 -30.08
C TYR A 21 8.33 -5.85 -30.08
N ASP A 22 8.58 -4.54 -30.07
CA ASP A 22 9.95 -4.04 -30.04
C ASP A 22 10.62 -4.40 -28.71
N VAL A 23 11.88 -4.84 -28.78
CA VAL A 23 12.60 -5.35 -27.60
C VAL A 23 12.76 -4.25 -26.55
N THR A 24 13.00 -3.02 -26.97
CA THR A 24 13.24 -1.92 -26.05
C THR A 24 11.94 -1.44 -25.39
N GLU A 25 10.81 -1.50 -26.10
CA GLU A 25 9.49 -1.22 -25.54
C GLU A 25 9.05 -2.30 -24.54
N VAL A 26 9.34 -3.58 -24.82
CA VAL A 26 9.06 -4.70 -23.91
C VAL A 26 9.91 -4.60 -22.66
N ASP A 27 11.19 -4.27 -22.78
CA ASP A 27 12.11 -4.07 -21.64
C ASP A 27 11.64 -2.91 -20.74
N THR A 28 11.30 -1.77 -21.34
CA THR A 28 10.74 -0.61 -20.63
C THR A 28 9.41 -0.93 -19.93
N PHE A 29 8.59 -1.80 -20.53
CA PHE A 29 7.34 -2.25 -19.91
C PHE A 29 7.60 -3.21 -18.74
N VAL A 30 8.54 -4.13 -18.89
CA VAL A 30 8.95 -5.07 -17.82
C VAL A 30 9.52 -4.30 -16.63
N ASP A 31 10.35 -3.28 -16.84
CA ASP A 31 10.85 -2.39 -15.76
C ASP A 31 9.72 -1.70 -14.99
N LYS A 32 8.69 -1.22 -15.69
CA LYS A 32 7.53 -0.59 -15.07
C LYS A 32 6.67 -1.59 -14.28
N VAL A 33 6.52 -2.80 -14.80
CA VAL A 33 5.81 -3.88 -14.10
C VAL A 33 6.58 -4.30 -12.85
N GLU A 34 7.91 -4.39 -12.93
CA GLU A 34 8.79 -4.68 -11.79
C GLU A 34 8.66 -3.61 -10.71
N ALA A 35 8.78 -2.34 -11.08
CA ALA A 35 8.62 -1.21 -10.15
C ALA A 35 7.24 -1.23 -9.47
N THR A 36 6.18 -1.52 -10.23
CA THR A 36 4.82 -1.58 -9.71
C THR A 36 4.62 -2.78 -8.77
N LEU A 37 5.15 -3.96 -9.11
CA LEU A 37 5.06 -5.15 -8.26
C LEU A 37 5.87 -5.00 -6.97
N GLN A 38 7.04 -4.37 -7.04
CA GLN A 38 7.82 -4.04 -5.85
C GLN A 38 7.04 -3.06 -4.96
N GLN A 39 6.49 -1.99 -5.53
CA GLN A 39 5.63 -1.05 -4.81
C GLN A 39 4.43 -1.75 -4.17
N LEU A 40 3.76 -2.66 -4.88
CA LEU A 40 2.60 -3.41 -4.36
C LEU A 40 2.99 -4.40 -3.25
N GLY A 41 4.20 -4.93 -3.30
CA GLY A 41 4.79 -5.77 -2.26
C GLY A 41 5.07 -4.97 -0.99
N GLU A 42 5.73 -3.83 -1.12
CA GLU A 42 6.01 -2.88 -0.03
C GLU A 42 4.71 -2.36 0.60
N GLU A 43 3.71 -2.01 -0.22
CA GLU A 43 2.40 -1.56 0.25
C GLU A 43 1.65 -2.68 0.99
N ASN A 44 1.70 -3.92 0.49
CA ASN A 44 1.13 -5.07 1.22
C ASN A 44 1.82 -5.32 2.55
N GLU A 45 3.15 -5.23 2.61
CA GLU A 45 3.88 -5.35 3.87
C GLU A 45 3.53 -4.22 4.83
N MET A 46 3.43 -2.99 4.35
CA MET A 46 3.06 -1.83 5.13
C MET A 46 1.64 -1.96 5.68
N LEU A 47 0.68 -2.36 4.85
CA LEU A 47 -0.71 -2.62 5.26
C LEU A 47 -0.79 -3.76 6.27
N ARG A 48 -0.02 -4.84 6.08
CA ARG A 48 0.06 -5.93 7.05
C ARG A 48 0.60 -5.44 8.40
N ARG A 49 1.69 -4.68 8.40
CA ARG A 49 2.24 -4.06 9.62
C ARG A 49 1.24 -3.11 10.29
N GLN A 50 0.46 -2.37 9.50
CA GLN A 50 -0.58 -1.47 10.01
C GLN A 50 -1.75 -2.25 10.63
N VAL A 51 -2.18 -3.34 10.00
CA VAL A 51 -3.21 -4.24 10.55
C VAL A 51 -2.71 -4.89 11.84
N ASP A 52 -1.46 -5.37 11.89
CA ASP A 52 -0.88 -5.93 13.10
C ASP A 52 -0.73 -4.89 14.21
N ALA A 53 -0.31 -3.67 13.88
CA ALA A 53 -0.24 -2.54 14.80
C ALA A 53 -1.62 -2.19 15.36
N LEU A 54 -2.64 -2.05 14.51
CA LEU A 54 -4.03 -1.79 14.92
C LEU A 54 -4.61 -2.94 15.76
N LYS A 55 -4.29 -4.18 15.41
CA LYS A 55 -4.70 -5.39 16.15
C LYS A 55 -4.02 -5.46 17.52
N SER A 56 -2.79 -4.96 17.63
CA SER A 56 -2.03 -4.90 18.89
C SER A 56 -2.34 -3.64 19.73
N SER A 57 -2.79 -2.55 19.11
CA SER A 57 -3.18 -1.30 19.79
C SER A 57 -4.66 -1.27 20.19
N ALA A 58 -5.48 -2.17 19.66
CA ALA A 58 -6.81 -2.40 20.17
C ALA A 58 -6.71 -3.01 21.58
N PRO A 59 -7.42 -2.48 22.59
CA PRO A 59 -7.35 -3.01 23.94
C PRO A 59 -7.77 -4.48 23.95
N SER A 60 -6.86 -5.35 24.40
CA SER A 60 -6.96 -6.82 24.40
C SER A 60 -8.11 -7.41 25.25
N GLY A 61 -9.07 -6.60 25.70
CA GLY A 61 -10.27 -7.05 26.40
C GLY A 61 -11.48 -7.34 25.50
N ALA A 62 -11.53 -6.78 24.27
CA ALA A 62 -12.68 -6.94 23.37
C ALA A 62 -12.37 -7.82 22.15
N ALA A 63 -11.11 -7.87 21.69
CA ALA A 63 -10.74 -8.59 20.47
C ALA A 63 -10.73 -10.13 20.63
N GLY A 64 -10.46 -10.65 21.83
CA GLY A 64 -10.47 -12.10 22.08
C GLY A 64 -11.88 -12.69 22.11
N ALA A 65 -12.84 -11.96 22.70
CA ALA A 65 -14.24 -12.36 22.74
C ALA A 65 -14.91 -12.24 21.36
N GLN A 66 -14.65 -11.16 20.61
CA GLN A 66 -15.22 -11.00 19.27
C GLN A 66 -14.56 -11.91 18.21
N GLN A 67 -13.31 -12.33 18.38
CA GLN A 67 -12.71 -13.35 17.50
C GLN A 67 -13.23 -14.76 17.80
N GLN A 68 -13.44 -15.12 19.07
CA GLN A 68 -14.08 -16.39 19.42
C GLN A 68 -15.54 -16.43 18.96
N ASP A 69 -16.34 -15.39 19.20
CA ASP A 69 -17.73 -15.30 18.70
C ASP A 69 -17.76 -15.38 17.17
N SER A 70 -16.87 -14.66 16.46
CA SER A 70 -16.84 -14.66 14.99
C SER A 70 -16.43 -16.02 14.40
N ASP A 71 -15.55 -16.75 15.09
CA ASP A 71 -15.13 -18.09 14.67
C ASP A 71 -16.17 -19.16 15.03
N GLU A 72 -16.89 -19.01 16.14
CA GLU A 72 -18.03 -19.85 16.53
C GLU A 72 -19.23 -19.63 15.59
N ASP A 73 -19.59 -18.38 15.30
CA ASP A 73 -20.62 -18.00 14.33
C ASP A 73 -20.31 -18.54 12.93
N ARG A 74 -19.04 -18.51 12.53
CA ARG A 74 -18.59 -19.09 11.25
C ARG A 74 -18.79 -20.60 11.20
N GLN A 75 -18.45 -21.30 12.28
CA GLN A 75 -18.62 -22.75 12.36
C GLN A 75 -20.10 -23.14 12.40
N GLU A 76 -20.93 -22.36 13.10
CA GLU A 76 -22.38 -22.55 13.14
C GLU A 76 -23.02 -22.33 11.76
N LEU A 77 -22.63 -21.27 11.04
CA LEU A 77 -23.07 -21.03 9.66
C LEU A 77 -22.71 -22.17 8.69
N GLU A 78 -21.51 -22.74 8.83
CA GLU A 78 -21.11 -23.90 8.03
C GLU A 78 -21.92 -25.15 8.37
N ARG A 79 -22.23 -25.36 9.65
CA ARG A 79 -23.08 -26.46 10.12
C ARG A 79 -24.51 -26.33 9.57
N LEU A 80 -25.13 -25.15 9.72
CA LEU A 80 -26.49 -24.90 9.22
C LEU A 80 -26.56 -25.01 7.69
N ARG A 81 -25.51 -24.63 6.96
CA ARG A 81 -25.43 -24.82 5.50
C ARG A 81 -25.39 -26.29 5.10
N ARG A 82 -24.62 -27.11 5.81
CA ARG A 82 -24.58 -28.57 5.56
C ARG A 82 -25.93 -29.21 5.87
N GLU A 83 -26.54 -28.84 7.00
CA GLU A 83 -27.86 -29.33 7.37
C GLU A 83 -28.95 -28.93 6.36
N ASN A 84 -28.96 -27.68 5.88
CA ASN A 84 -29.87 -27.25 4.82
C ASN A 84 -29.63 -28.02 3.51
N HIS A 85 -28.38 -28.29 3.18
CA HIS A 85 -28.04 -29.08 2.00
C HIS A 85 -28.58 -30.52 2.11
N ASP A 86 -28.42 -31.15 3.27
CA ASP A 86 -28.92 -32.50 3.54
C ASP A 86 -30.45 -32.56 3.56
N LEU A 87 -31.14 -31.59 4.20
CA LEU A 87 -32.60 -31.51 4.18
C LEU A 87 -33.13 -31.32 2.74
N ASN A 88 -32.46 -30.47 1.95
CA ASN A 88 -32.87 -30.25 0.56
C ASN A 88 -32.67 -31.52 -0.29
N GLN A 89 -31.59 -32.28 -0.04
CA GLN A 89 -31.42 -33.61 -0.66
C GLN A 89 -32.53 -34.58 -0.24
N GLN A 90 -32.89 -34.64 1.05
CA GLN A 90 -33.96 -35.51 1.54
C GLN A 90 -35.33 -35.15 0.93
N LEU A 91 -35.66 -33.85 0.83
CA LEU A 91 -36.87 -33.39 0.15
C LEU A 91 -36.88 -33.76 -1.34
N SER A 92 -35.74 -33.66 -2.02
CA SER A 92 -35.63 -34.06 -3.42
C SER A 92 -35.82 -35.57 -3.60
N GLN A 93 -35.28 -36.39 -2.68
CA GLN A 93 -35.45 -37.85 -2.70
C GLN A 93 -36.89 -38.23 -2.37
N ALA A 94 -37.51 -37.60 -1.38
CA ALA A 94 -38.92 -37.83 -1.05
C ALA A 94 -39.85 -37.45 -2.22
N ARG A 95 -39.56 -36.34 -2.92
CA ARG A 95 -40.26 -35.98 -4.17
C ARG A 95 -40.05 -37.00 -5.28
N GLN A 96 -38.83 -37.50 -5.47
CA GLN A 96 -38.53 -38.53 -6.47
C GLN A 96 -39.21 -39.86 -6.15
N GLN A 97 -39.28 -40.24 -4.87
CA GLN A 97 -40.02 -41.42 -4.43
C GLN A 97 -41.52 -41.25 -4.65
N ALA A 98 -42.07 -40.07 -4.35
CA ALA A 98 -43.47 -39.73 -4.64
C ALA A 98 -43.76 -39.68 -6.15
N SER A 99 -42.83 -39.24 -6.99
CA SER A 99 -43.00 -39.28 -8.45
C SER A 99 -42.84 -40.70 -8.99
N ASN A 100 -41.95 -41.52 -8.42
CA ASN A 100 -41.73 -42.90 -8.86
C ASN A 100 -42.90 -43.81 -8.46
N SER A 101 -43.52 -43.60 -7.30
CA SER A 101 -44.76 -44.30 -6.92
C SER A 101 -45.94 -43.86 -7.79
N ASN A 102 -45.93 -42.63 -8.31
CA ASN A 102 -46.92 -42.13 -9.26
C ASN A 102 -46.62 -42.49 -10.73
N ALA A 103 -45.40 -42.93 -11.05
CA ALA A 103 -44.96 -43.34 -12.39
C ALA A 103 -45.03 -44.87 -12.64
N ALA A 104 -45.47 -45.67 -11.66
CA ALA A 104 -45.75 -47.09 -11.83
C ALA A 104 -47.13 -47.39 -12.46
N ALA A 105 -47.89 -46.37 -12.85
CA ALA A 105 -48.98 -46.51 -13.81
C ALA A 105 -48.42 -46.25 -15.23
N PRO A 106 -48.59 -47.17 -16.21
CA PRO A 106 -47.96 -47.03 -17.52
C PRO A 106 -48.53 -45.83 -18.28
N GLN A 107 -47.69 -44.82 -18.52
CA GLN A 107 -47.94 -43.81 -19.54
C GLN A 107 -47.36 -44.30 -20.86
N GLN A 108 -48.26 -44.80 -21.71
CA GLN A 108 -48.07 -44.82 -23.16
C GLN A 108 -47.80 -43.40 -23.67
N ALA A 109 -46.84 -43.32 -24.57
CA ALA A 109 -46.37 -42.11 -25.23
C ALA A 109 -47.50 -41.33 -25.93
N ALA A 110 -47.43 -40.00 -25.85
CA ALA A 110 -47.92 -39.13 -26.91
C ALA A 110 -47.10 -37.83 -26.99
N THR A 111 -46.56 -37.60 -28.18
CA THR A 111 -46.12 -36.33 -28.76
C THR A 111 -47.26 -35.30 -28.81
N PRO A 112 -46.96 -33.99 -28.91
CA PRO A 112 -47.98 -32.96 -29.02
C PRO A 112 -48.43 -32.81 -30.48
N SER A 113 -49.69 -33.12 -30.78
CA SER A 113 -50.37 -32.60 -31.97
C SER A 113 -51.87 -32.49 -31.72
N GLN A 114 -52.35 -31.29 -31.95
CA GLN A 114 -53.75 -30.89 -31.95
C GLN A 114 -54.51 -31.65 -33.05
N THR A 115 -55.71 -32.14 -32.75
CA THR A 115 -56.97 -31.79 -33.46
C THR A 115 -58.13 -32.65 -32.95
N SER A 116 -59.18 -31.95 -32.54
CA SER A 116 -60.61 -32.24 -32.76
C SER A 116 -61.20 -33.58 -32.28
N GLY A 117 -62.12 -33.45 -31.32
CA GLY A 117 -63.28 -34.33 -31.19
C GLY A 117 -63.40 -35.00 -29.82
N ALA A 118 -64.61 -34.92 -29.24
CA ALA A 118 -65.07 -35.52 -27.98
C ALA A 118 -64.57 -34.80 -26.71
N ALA A 119 -65.35 -33.90 -26.12
CA ALA A 119 -66.50 -34.25 -25.27
C ALA A 119 -66.20 -35.44 -24.35
N ALA A 120 -65.45 -35.16 -23.28
CA ALA A 120 -65.43 -35.94 -22.04
C ALA A 120 -65.30 -34.88 -20.93
N ASP A 121 -66.41 -34.23 -20.62
CA ASP A 121 -67.17 -34.57 -19.42
C ASP A 121 -66.25 -34.47 -18.21
N GLY A 122 -65.92 -33.24 -17.83
CA GLY A 122 -65.58 -32.95 -16.45
C GLY A 122 -66.80 -33.38 -15.67
N GLY A 123 -66.72 -34.60 -15.13
CA GLY A 123 -67.81 -35.30 -14.49
C GLY A 123 -68.43 -34.37 -13.48
N LYS A 124 -69.47 -33.67 -13.92
CA LYS A 124 -70.43 -33.05 -13.05
C LYS A 124 -71.06 -34.26 -12.41
N ILE A 125 -70.60 -34.59 -11.21
CA ILE A 125 -71.31 -35.49 -10.31
C ILE A 125 -72.60 -34.73 -10.01
N VAL A 126 -73.53 -34.83 -10.94
CA VAL A 126 -74.92 -34.52 -10.71
C VAL A 126 -75.33 -35.61 -9.74
N VAL A 127 -75.36 -35.23 -8.46
CA VAL A 127 -76.16 -35.94 -7.47
C VAL A 127 -77.59 -35.79 -7.99
N THR A 128 -77.99 -36.69 -8.89
CA THR A 128 -79.39 -36.87 -9.18
C THR A 128 -79.97 -37.29 -7.85
N THR A 129 -80.80 -36.44 -7.26
CA THR A 129 -81.70 -36.84 -6.18
C THR A 129 -82.58 -37.93 -6.78
N SER A 130 -82.13 -39.20 -6.74
CA SER A 130 -83.07 -40.28 -6.93
C SER A 130 -84.12 -40.05 -5.85
N ALA A 131 -85.38 -40.06 -6.25
CA ALA A 131 -86.51 -39.80 -5.38
C ALA A 131 -86.70 -40.86 -4.27
N GLU A 132 -85.68 -41.68 -4.00
CA GLU A 132 -85.57 -42.73 -3.00
C GLU A 132 -84.24 -42.71 -2.22
N ALA A 133 -83.52 -41.58 -2.20
CA ALA A 133 -82.42 -41.42 -1.24
C ALA A 133 -82.97 -41.47 0.19
N SER A 134 -82.56 -42.47 0.96
CA SER A 134 -82.99 -42.61 2.36
C SER A 134 -82.67 -41.31 3.12
N PRO A 135 -83.55 -40.84 4.04
CA PRO A 135 -83.41 -39.56 4.75
C PRO A 135 -82.08 -39.38 5.52
N ALA A 136 -81.32 -40.45 5.72
CA ALA A 136 -79.97 -40.42 6.27
C ALA A 136 -78.91 -39.83 5.31
N VAL A 137 -79.01 -40.07 3.99
CA VAL A 137 -78.00 -39.61 3.01
C VAL A 137 -78.11 -38.11 2.78
N VAL A 138 -79.34 -37.58 2.69
CA VAL A 138 -79.57 -36.13 2.55
C VAL A 138 -79.03 -35.36 3.76
N ARG A 139 -79.22 -35.87 4.98
CA ARG A 139 -78.64 -35.28 6.19
C ARG A 139 -77.12 -35.32 6.20
N LEU A 140 -76.51 -36.41 5.73
CA LEU A 140 -75.06 -36.52 5.65
C LEU A 140 -74.46 -35.52 4.65
N VAL A 141 -75.11 -35.33 3.48
CA VAL A 141 -74.69 -34.31 2.53
C VAL A 141 -74.83 -32.92 3.13
N GLN A 142 -75.91 -32.66 3.87
CA GLN A 142 -76.14 -31.37 4.51
C GLN A 142 -75.11 -31.06 5.61
N TRP A 143 -74.77 -32.05 6.44
CA TRP A 143 -73.67 -31.95 7.41
C TRP A 143 -72.31 -31.79 6.74
N ALA A 144 -72.07 -32.48 5.63
CA ALA A 144 -70.82 -32.33 4.88
C ALA A 144 -70.69 -30.93 4.24
N THR A 145 -71.79 -30.35 3.75
CA THR A 145 -71.79 -28.97 3.25
C THR A 145 -71.60 -27.96 4.37
N GLU A 146 -72.25 -28.15 5.52
CA GLU A 146 -72.10 -27.26 6.68
C GLU A 146 -70.68 -27.30 7.24
N GLU A 147 -70.09 -28.50 7.34
CA GLU A 147 -68.69 -28.68 7.76
C GLU A 147 -67.71 -28.10 6.73
N ALA A 148 -67.98 -28.24 5.43
CA ALA A 148 -67.16 -27.64 4.38
C ALA A 148 -67.22 -26.10 4.40
N GLU A 149 -68.41 -25.51 4.57
CA GLU A 149 -68.58 -24.06 4.72
C GLU A 149 -67.85 -23.54 5.96
N ARG A 150 -67.93 -24.27 7.08
CA ARG A 150 -67.20 -23.94 8.30
C ARG A 150 -65.68 -23.98 8.09
N LEU A 151 -65.15 -25.05 7.50
CA LEU A 151 -63.72 -25.16 7.20
C LEU A 151 -63.22 -24.05 6.27
N VAL A 152 -64.03 -23.64 5.29
CA VAL A 152 -63.68 -22.54 4.39
C VAL A 152 -63.64 -21.21 5.15
N ASN A 153 -64.62 -20.94 6.02
CA ASN A 153 -64.64 -19.72 6.83
C ASN A 153 -63.46 -19.69 7.81
N ASP A 154 -63.17 -20.81 8.50
CA ASP A 154 -62.03 -20.93 9.41
C ASP A 154 -60.70 -20.70 8.66
N ALA A 155 -60.55 -21.28 7.47
CA ALA A 155 -59.37 -21.08 6.62
C ALA A 155 -59.24 -19.63 6.13
N ASP A 156 -60.34 -18.97 5.77
CA ASP A 156 -60.35 -17.56 5.35
C ASP A 156 -60.00 -16.62 6.51
N GLU A 157 -60.47 -16.90 7.73
CA GLU A 157 -60.09 -16.14 8.93
C GLU A 157 -58.61 -16.33 9.26
N GLU A 158 -58.10 -17.57 9.22
CA GLU A 158 -56.67 -17.83 9.40
C GLU A 158 -55.82 -17.13 8.33
N ALA A 159 -56.25 -17.13 7.07
CA ALA A 159 -55.54 -16.46 5.99
C ALA A 159 -55.48 -14.94 6.22
N LYS A 160 -56.59 -14.32 6.62
CA LYS A 160 -56.65 -12.89 6.96
C LYS A 160 -55.75 -12.56 8.15
N ASN A 161 -55.75 -13.41 9.17
CA ASN A 161 -54.90 -13.23 10.35
C ASN A 161 -53.42 -13.32 9.97
N LYS A 162 -53.01 -14.31 9.17
CA LYS A 162 -51.64 -14.45 8.67
C LYS A 162 -51.20 -13.27 7.80
N ILE A 163 -52.08 -12.76 6.94
CA ILE A 163 -51.79 -11.56 6.14
C ILE A 163 -51.61 -10.33 7.04
N ALA A 164 -52.51 -10.13 8.02
CA ALA A 164 -52.40 -9.00 8.95
C ALA A 164 -51.14 -9.08 9.81
N GLU A 165 -50.74 -10.27 10.24
CA GLU A 165 -49.48 -10.50 10.97
C GLU A 165 -48.26 -10.22 10.08
N ALA A 166 -48.23 -10.75 8.86
CA ALA A 166 -47.18 -10.50 7.90
C ALA A 166 -47.05 -9.01 7.56
N GLU A 167 -48.16 -8.29 7.40
CA GLU A 167 -48.17 -6.84 7.18
C GLU A 167 -47.62 -6.06 8.38
N ARG A 168 -47.96 -6.46 9.62
CA ARG A 168 -47.40 -5.83 10.83
C ARG A 168 -45.90 -6.06 10.92
N HIS A 169 -45.46 -7.30 10.72
CA HIS A 169 -44.04 -7.64 10.75
C HIS A 169 -43.26 -6.92 9.63
N ALA A 170 -43.83 -6.80 8.42
CA ALA A 170 -43.23 -6.04 7.34
C ALA A 170 -43.09 -4.55 7.68
N LYS A 171 -44.10 -3.95 8.33
CA LYS A 171 -44.04 -2.55 8.79
C LYS A 171 -42.98 -2.37 9.87
N GLU A 172 -42.96 -3.23 10.88
CA GLU A 172 -41.96 -3.21 11.95
C GLU A 172 -40.53 -3.29 11.38
N VAL A 173 -40.25 -4.28 10.53
CA VAL A 173 -38.94 -4.40 9.88
C VAL A 173 -38.60 -3.16 9.03
N SER A 174 -39.58 -2.56 8.35
CA SER A 174 -39.35 -1.36 7.54
C SER A 174 -39.03 -0.13 8.40
N GLU A 175 -39.66 0.02 9.56
CA GLU A 175 -39.43 1.11 10.50
C GLU A 175 -38.08 0.94 11.20
N ASP A 176 -37.75 -0.29 11.60
CA ASP A 176 -36.45 -0.64 12.18
C ASP A 176 -35.32 -0.38 11.18
N ALA A 177 -35.48 -0.82 9.92
CA ALA A 177 -34.51 -0.57 8.86
C ALA A 177 -34.33 0.92 8.59
N ARG A 178 -35.41 1.71 8.55
CA ARG A 178 -35.35 3.17 8.41
C ARG A 178 -34.60 3.82 9.56
N THR A 179 -34.94 3.47 10.80
CA THR A 179 -34.29 4.02 12.00
C THR A 179 -32.80 3.70 12.04
N ARG A 180 -32.41 2.46 11.70
CA ARG A 180 -31.00 2.05 11.59
C ARG A 180 -30.28 2.80 10.47
N SER A 181 -30.93 2.99 9.33
CA SER A 181 -30.39 3.77 8.21
C SER A 181 -30.16 5.23 8.59
N ASP A 182 -31.13 5.88 9.23
CA ASP A 182 -31.02 7.29 9.64
C ASP A 182 -29.91 7.47 10.68
N ARG A 183 -29.78 6.53 11.60
CA ARG A 183 -28.67 6.49 12.55
C ARG A 183 -27.32 6.36 11.85
N LEU A 184 -27.18 5.39 10.95
CA LEU A 184 -25.95 5.18 10.19
C LEU A 184 -25.60 6.40 9.33
N ALA A 185 -26.59 7.03 8.70
CA ALA A 185 -26.39 8.24 7.91
C ALA A 185 -25.88 9.41 8.78
N SER A 186 -26.43 9.58 9.98
CA SER A 186 -25.96 10.58 10.95
C SER A 186 -24.54 10.31 11.41
N GLU A 187 -24.22 9.07 11.78
CA GLU A 187 -22.88 8.65 12.19
C GLU A 187 -21.85 8.84 11.06
N ALA A 188 -22.21 8.44 9.83
CA ALA A 188 -21.38 8.63 8.65
C ALA A 188 -21.13 10.13 8.37
N ARG A 189 -22.16 10.97 8.53
CA ARG A 189 -22.02 12.42 8.35
C ARG A 189 -21.08 13.04 9.39
N VAL A 190 -21.25 12.72 10.67
CA VAL A 190 -20.37 13.20 11.74
C VAL A 190 -18.93 12.73 11.51
N ASN A 191 -18.74 11.47 11.09
CA ASN A 191 -17.42 10.95 10.78
C ASN A 191 -16.78 11.67 9.58
N ALA A 192 -17.55 11.94 8.52
CA ALA A 192 -17.09 12.69 7.36
C ALA A 192 -16.71 14.13 7.74
N GLU A 193 -17.52 14.81 8.54
CA GLU A 193 -17.22 16.16 9.06
C GLU A 193 -15.95 16.16 9.92
N ARG A 194 -15.78 15.16 10.79
CA ARG A 194 -14.56 14.97 11.60
C ARG A 194 -13.32 14.76 10.72
N VAL A 195 -13.36 13.84 9.76
CA VAL A 195 -12.23 13.56 8.86
C VAL A 195 -11.90 14.80 8.01
N THR A 196 -12.91 15.54 7.56
CA THR A 196 -12.71 16.78 6.79
C THR A 196 -12.04 17.86 7.64
N SER A 197 -12.50 18.04 8.88
CA SER A 197 -11.89 18.99 9.82
C SER A 197 -10.45 18.61 10.17
N GLU A 198 -10.18 17.32 10.41
CA GLU A 198 -8.83 16.82 10.66
C GLU A 198 -7.91 16.99 9.46
N ALA A 199 -8.40 16.71 8.25
CA ALA A 199 -7.66 16.90 7.01
C ALA A 199 -7.33 18.38 6.78
N GLN A 200 -8.30 19.28 6.99
CA GLN A 200 -8.08 20.72 6.88
C GLN A 200 -7.09 21.22 7.94
N GLY A 201 -7.19 20.73 9.18
CA GLY A 201 -6.24 21.06 10.25
C GLY A 201 -4.83 20.54 10.00
N ARG A 202 -4.67 19.40 9.31
CA ARG A 202 -3.36 18.90 8.85
C ARG A 202 -2.81 19.75 7.70
N ALA A 203 -3.64 20.09 6.72
CA ALA A 203 -3.24 20.95 5.60
C ALA A 203 -2.73 22.32 6.10
N ASN A 204 -3.49 22.99 6.96
CA ASN A 204 -3.09 24.28 7.51
C ASN A 204 -1.78 24.22 8.32
N ARG A 205 -1.54 23.11 9.05
CA ARG A 205 -0.27 22.91 9.76
C ARG A 205 0.90 22.70 8.80
N LEU A 206 0.71 21.86 7.78
CA LEU A 206 1.73 21.64 6.75
C LEU A 206 2.05 22.93 6.00
N ASP A 207 1.05 23.74 5.67
CA ASP A 207 1.25 25.05 5.04
C ASP A 207 2.06 25.99 5.93
N GLY A 208 1.82 25.96 7.25
CA GLY A 208 2.62 26.67 8.24
C GLY A 208 4.07 26.20 8.23
N GLU A 209 4.30 24.90 8.37
CA GLU A 209 5.65 24.30 8.37
C GLU A 209 6.41 24.56 7.07
N VAL A 210 5.75 24.45 5.92
CA VAL A 210 6.35 24.74 4.61
C VAL A 210 6.71 26.22 4.50
N SER A 211 5.85 27.12 4.97
CA SER A 211 6.13 28.56 4.98
C SER A 211 7.30 28.91 5.89
N GLU A 212 7.39 28.29 7.06
CA GLU A 212 8.50 28.47 8.00
C GLU A 212 9.82 27.94 7.42
N LYS A 213 9.83 26.70 6.92
CA LYS A 213 11.01 26.12 6.25
C LYS A 213 11.43 26.95 5.05
N ARG A 214 10.47 27.45 4.27
CA ARG A 214 10.76 28.34 3.16
C ARG A 214 11.49 29.60 3.64
N LYS A 215 10.99 30.27 4.68
CA LYS A 215 11.64 31.45 5.25
C LYS A 215 13.04 31.14 5.79
N GLU A 216 13.19 30.01 6.47
CA GLU A 216 14.48 29.56 7.00
C GLU A 216 15.50 29.33 5.87
N LEU A 217 15.12 28.58 4.82
CA LEU A 217 15.99 28.34 3.67
C LEU A 217 16.34 29.63 2.93
N PHE A 218 15.40 30.56 2.77
CA PHE A 218 15.70 31.87 2.17
C PHE A 218 16.63 32.70 3.04
N SER A 219 16.44 32.68 4.37
CA SER A 219 17.35 33.35 5.31
C SER A 219 18.76 32.75 5.24
N GLN A 220 18.88 31.43 5.13
CA GLN A 220 20.18 30.77 4.96
C GLN A 220 20.82 31.14 3.62
N LEU A 221 20.05 31.10 2.53
CA LEU A 221 20.54 31.46 1.19
C LEU A 221 20.96 32.92 1.10
N GLU A 222 20.25 33.83 1.78
CA GLU A 222 20.64 35.23 1.88
C GLU A 222 21.94 35.42 2.67
N SER A 223 22.10 34.70 3.79
CA SER A 223 23.35 34.69 4.57
C SER A 223 24.54 34.15 3.76
N GLU A 224 24.36 33.04 3.03
CA GLU A 224 25.41 32.47 2.16
C GLU A 224 25.75 33.44 1.03
N ARG A 225 24.74 34.12 0.47
CA ARG A 225 24.95 35.15 -0.56
C ARG A 225 25.78 36.29 0.00
N ASP A 226 25.48 36.79 1.21
CA ASP A 226 26.23 37.87 1.83
C ASP A 226 27.67 37.44 2.16
N GLU A 227 27.88 36.23 2.68
CA GLU A 227 29.22 35.66 2.92
C GLU A 227 30.05 35.54 1.63
N LEU A 228 29.43 35.13 0.53
CA LEU A 228 30.09 35.09 -0.78
C LEU A 228 30.41 36.49 -1.31
N LEU A 229 29.54 37.48 -1.07
CA LEU A 229 29.82 38.87 -1.44
C LEU A 229 31.02 39.42 -0.66
N ASP A 230 31.07 39.18 0.65
CA ASP A 230 32.18 39.57 1.51
C ASP A 230 33.50 38.91 1.06
N SER A 231 33.46 37.61 0.74
CA SER A 231 34.62 36.87 0.22
C SER A 231 35.13 37.44 -1.12
N VAL A 232 34.23 37.90 -1.99
CA VAL A 232 34.61 38.55 -3.25
C VAL A 232 35.24 39.91 -3.00
N GLU A 233 34.75 40.67 -2.01
CA GLU A 233 35.35 41.94 -1.62
C GLU A 233 36.75 41.74 -1.03
N GLU A 234 36.94 40.75 -0.16
CA GLU A 234 38.25 40.38 0.41
C GLU A 234 39.24 39.93 -0.68
N LEU A 235 38.81 39.14 -1.66
CA LEU A 235 39.66 38.74 -2.78
C LEU A 235 40.10 39.94 -3.63
N ARG A 236 39.22 40.93 -3.81
CA ARG A 236 39.53 42.17 -4.56
C ARG A 236 40.51 43.07 -3.81
N SER A 237 40.33 43.25 -2.50
CA SER A 237 41.26 44.03 -1.69
C SER A 237 42.64 43.36 -1.65
N TYR A 238 42.67 42.03 -1.46
CA TYR A 238 43.91 41.24 -1.54
C TYR A 238 44.60 41.41 -2.90
N GLU A 239 43.86 41.36 -4.01
CA GLU A 239 44.41 41.58 -5.34
C GLU A 239 45.01 42.99 -5.48
N GLU A 240 44.30 44.02 -5.03
CA GLU A 240 44.77 45.41 -5.10
C GLU A 240 46.05 45.61 -4.28
N GLU A 241 46.07 45.13 -3.05
CA GLU A 241 47.25 45.17 -2.18
C GLU A 241 48.42 44.38 -2.77
N PHE A 242 48.16 43.18 -3.29
CA PHE A 242 49.18 42.36 -3.94
C PHE A 242 49.77 43.06 -5.17
N ARG A 243 48.93 43.65 -6.03
CA ARG A 243 49.39 44.41 -7.21
C ARG A 243 50.20 45.63 -6.80
N ALA A 244 49.77 46.36 -5.77
CA ALA A 244 50.49 47.52 -5.26
C ALA A 244 51.86 47.13 -4.68
N SER A 245 51.89 46.09 -3.85
CA SER A 245 53.10 45.53 -3.24
C SER A 245 54.08 45.00 -4.29
N PHE A 246 53.59 44.21 -5.25
CA PHE A 246 54.40 43.67 -6.35
C PHE A 246 54.96 44.78 -7.24
N ALA A 247 54.16 45.79 -7.57
CA ALA A 247 54.64 46.95 -8.31
C ALA A 247 55.70 47.74 -7.53
N SER A 248 55.54 47.90 -6.21
CA SER A 248 56.55 48.53 -5.35
C SER A 248 57.85 47.71 -5.34
N GLN A 249 57.76 46.40 -5.17
CA GLN A 249 58.91 45.49 -5.17
C GLN A 249 59.67 45.51 -6.51
N LEU A 250 58.95 45.50 -7.64
CA LEU A 250 59.57 45.62 -8.95
C LEU A 250 60.26 46.97 -9.15
N ARG A 251 59.64 48.07 -8.71
CA ARG A 251 60.29 49.40 -8.75
C ARG A 251 61.56 49.43 -7.90
N GLU A 252 61.52 48.88 -6.69
CA GLU A 252 62.70 48.79 -5.82
C GLU A 252 63.82 47.95 -6.47
N HIS A 253 63.49 46.84 -7.13
CA HIS A 253 64.47 46.04 -7.86
C HIS A 253 65.06 46.79 -9.06
N VAL A 254 64.26 47.54 -9.81
CA VAL A 254 64.73 48.38 -10.91
C VAL A 254 65.62 49.51 -10.39
N GLU A 255 65.25 50.17 -9.29
CA GLU A 255 66.07 51.21 -8.65
C GLU A 255 67.41 50.65 -8.15
N LYS A 256 67.42 49.46 -7.54
CA LYS A 256 68.67 48.78 -7.15
C LYS A 256 69.58 48.47 -8.34
N LEU A 257 69.00 48.13 -9.49
CA LEU A 257 69.74 47.88 -10.73
C LEU A 257 70.29 49.18 -11.35
N ASP A 258 69.56 50.30 -11.22
CA ASP A 258 69.96 51.61 -11.75
C ASP A 258 70.98 52.32 -10.84
N ALA A 259 70.80 52.26 -9.52
CA ALA A 259 71.65 52.88 -8.52
C ALA A 259 72.99 52.14 -8.31
N GLY A 260 73.06 50.86 -8.68
CA GLY A 260 74.27 50.05 -8.58
C GLY A 260 75.05 50.04 -9.90
N PRO A 261 76.36 50.36 -9.93
CA PRO A 261 77.16 49.97 -11.07
C PRO A 261 77.15 48.44 -11.16
N ILE A 262 76.62 47.87 -12.25
CA ILE A 262 76.79 46.44 -12.59
C ILE A 262 78.28 46.22 -12.90
N LYS A 263 79.09 46.24 -11.86
CA LYS A 263 80.45 45.72 -11.85
C LYS A 263 80.40 44.59 -10.83
N PRO A 264 80.66 43.33 -11.22
CA PRO A 264 80.93 42.32 -10.22
C PRO A 264 82.08 42.85 -9.36
N GLY A 265 81.82 43.06 -8.07
CA GLY A 265 82.79 43.58 -7.08
C GLY A 265 84.00 42.67 -6.88
N SER A 266 84.06 41.54 -7.59
CA SER A 266 85.13 40.57 -7.56
C SER A 266 85.40 40.11 -8.99
N LYS A 267 86.59 40.43 -9.52
CA LYS A 267 87.17 39.58 -10.59
C LYS A 267 87.30 38.18 -9.98
N PRO A 268 86.83 37.11 -10.63
CA PRO A 268 87.03 35.77 -10.10
C PRO A 268 88.53 35.55 -9.87
N ALA A 269 88.90 35.05 -8.69
CA ALA A 269 90.29 34.83 -8.26
C ALA A 269 91.09 33.88 -9.17
N LEU A 270 90.47 33.34 -10.22
CA LEU A 270 91.06 32.51 -11.26
C LEU A 270 92.00 33.28 -12.21
N LEU A 271 91.90 34.62 -12.27
CA LEU A 271 92.73 35.44 -13.18
C LEU A 271 94.05 35.95 -12.56
N ASP A 272 94.24 35.85 -11.24
CA ASP A 272 95.43 36.36 -10.54
C ASP A 272 96.47 35.28 -10.20
N GLN A 273 96.27 34.03 -10.61
CA GLN A 273 97.26 32.97 -10.40
C GLN A 273 98.31 32.97 -11.53
N PRO A 274 99.59 33.31 -11.26
CA PRO A 274 100.65 32.99 -12.18
C PRO A 274 100.77 31.47 -12.27
N ARG A 275 100.65 30.93 -13.50
CA ARG A 275 100.94 29.53 -13.81
C ARG A 275 102.30 29.14 -13.22
N ARG A 276 102.32 28.40 -12.11
CA ARG A 276 103.47 27.58 -11.69
C ARG A 276 103.23 26.17 -12.19
N GLY A 277 104.19 25.69 -12.96
CA GLY A 277 104.19 24.35 -13.51
C GLY A 277 104.30 23.27 -12.44
N ALA A 278 103.69 22.14 -12.76
CA ALA A 278 104.20 20.78 -12.65
C ALA A 278 105.30 20.49 -11.60
N ALA A 279 104.99 19.62 -10.64
CA ALA A 279 105.58 18.27 -10.52
C ALA A 279 105.16 17.60 -9.20
N ASP A 280 104.80 16.31 -9.32
CA ASP A 280 104.87 15.16 -8.38
C ASP A 280 104.46 15.35 -6.91
N GLY A 281 103.51 14.58 -6.37
CA GLY A 281 103.59 13.13 -6.08
C GLY A 281 103.82 12.98 -4.57
N ASP A 282 103.18 12.15 -3.74
CA ASP A 282 102.47 10.89 -3.96
C ASP A 282 101.74 10.50 -2.64
N GLN A 283 100.64 9.76 -2.78
CA GLN A 283 100.14 8.66 -1.94
C GLN A 283 99.52 8.75 -0.51
N GLN A 284 98.50 7.87 -0.39
CA GLN A 284 97.85 7.22 0.77
C GLN A 284 96.72 8.01 1.47
N GLY A 285 95.49 7.50 1.68
CA GLY A 285 94.94 6.15 1.52
C GLY A 285 94.13 5.74 2.76
N SER A 286 92.80 5.91 2.74
CA SER A 286 91.79 5.21 3.56
C SER A 286 90.40 5.81 3.19
N ASN A 287 89.51 5.11 2.48
CA ASN A 287 88.71 3.94 2.85
C ASN A 287 87.83 4.17 4.08
N GLN A 288 86.58 4.64 3.88
CA GLN A 288 85.45 4.08 4.63
C GLN A 288 84.12 4.21 3.88
N GLN A 289 83.58 3.02 3.68
CA GLN A 289 82.29 2.60 3.18
C GLN A 289 81.27 2.68 4.33
N GLY A 290 80.00 3.01 4.05
CA GLY A 290 79.01 3.10 5.12
C GLY A 290 77.61 3.49 4.66
N SER A 291 76.97 2.58 3.93
CA SER A 291 75.52 2.44 3.79
C SER A 291 74.81 2.26 5.14
N ASN A 292 73.55 2.73 5.23
CA ASN A 292 72.37 2.19 5.94
C ASN A 292 71.38 3.36 6.13
N GLN A 293 70.22 3.47 5.48
CA GLN A 293 69.08 2.56 5.32
C GLN A 293 68.42 2.14 6.66
N SER A 294 67.15 2.55 6.77
CA SER A 294 66.00 1.82 7.34
C SER A 294 65.63 2.00 8.83
N GLY A 295 64.31 2.14 9.05
CA GLY A 295 63.63 1.91 10.33
C GLY A 295 62.70 3.06 10.75
N ASN A 296 61.48 3.23 10.24
CA ASN A 296 60.24 2.45 10.50
C ASN A 296 59.43 2.95 11.72
N ALA A 297 58.19 3.41 11.46
CA ALA A 297 56.95 3.21 12.24
C ALA A 297 55.88 4.20 11.73
N GLN A 298 54.92 3.79 10.89
CA GLN A 298 53.58 3.32 11.31
C GLN A 298 52.90 4.24 12.32
N HIS A 299 51.84 4.93 11.88
CA HIS A 299 50.50 5.04 12.49
C HIS A 299 49.58 5.68 11.42
N GLN A 300 48.78 4.85 10.76
CA GLN A 300 47.34 4.68 11.00
C GLN A 300 46.49 5.68 10.21
N ALA A 301 45.83 5.12 9.20
CA ALA A 301 44.60 5.63 8.64
C ALA A 301 43.55 5.78 9.75
N ASP A 302 42.80 6.88 9.71
CA ASP A 302 41.36 6.77 9.88
C ASP A 302 40.65 7.79 9.00
N SER A 303 39.71 7.25 8.24
CA SER A 303 38.82 7.94 7.33
C SER A 303 37.51 8.10 8.10
N GLY A 304 37.19 9.31 8.54
CA GLY A 304 36.02 9.55 9.39
C GLY A 304 35.28 10.81 8.98
N SER A 305 34.50 10.69 7.91
CA SER A 305 33.43 11.63 7.55
C SER A 305 32.57 11.97 8.77
N ARG A 306 32.61 13.23 9.20
CA ARG A 306 31.69 13.80 10.19
C ARG A 306 30.29 13.94 9.54
N THR A 307 29.53 12.86 9.57
CA THR A 307 28.06 12.92 9.58
C THR A 307 27.62 12.85 11.05
N PRO A 308 26.84 13.82 11.57
CA PRO A 308 26.36 13.75 12.94
C PRO A 308 25.38 12.58 13.09
N ARG A 309 25.61 11.75 14.12
CA ARG A 309 24.78 10.61 14.50
C ARG A 309 23.37 11.09 14.89
N LEU A 310 22.38 10.40 14.33
CA LEU A 310 20.94 10.42 14.64
C LEU A 310 20.56 10.00 16.08
N ASP A 311 21.51 10.01 17.03
CA ASP A 311 21.34 9.43 18.37
C ASP A 311 20.91 10.44 19.44
N ALA A 312 20.71 11.71 19.05
CA ALA A 312 20.24 12.78 19.96
C ALA A 312 18.70 12.96 19.97
N LEU A 313 17.94 12.22 19.17
CA LEU A 313 16.49 12.46 19.00
C LEU A 313 15.57 11.39 19.62
N MET A 314 16.10 10.41 20.35
CA MET A 314 15.29 9.41 21.07
C MET A 314 15.50 9.35 22.59
N GLY A 315 16.29 10.27 23.17
CA GLY A 315 16.51 10.33 24.63
C GLY A 315 15.58 11.26 25.41
N GLU A 316 14.99 12.27 24.76
CA GLU A 316 14.42 13.45 25.45
C GLU A 316 12.87 13.46 25.56
N ASN A 317 12.20 12.31 25.52
CA ASN A 317 10.72 12.28 25.62
C ASN A 317 10.16 11.36 26.72
N ARG A 318 10.95 11.09 27.77
CA ARG A 318 10.52 10.25 28.91
C ARG A 318 10.49 10.96 30.27
N GLY A 319 10.48 12.30 30.28
CA GLY A 319 10.64 13.10 31.49
C GLY A 319 9.52 14.10 31.83
N GLN A 320 8.36 14.10 31.17
CA GLN A 320 7.26 15.01 31.52
C GLN A 320 5.91 14.28 31.61
N GLN A 321 5.76 13.46 32.66
CA GLN A 321 4.48 13.23 33.34
C GLN A 321 4.78 13.09 34.83
N GLN A 322 4.77 14.22 35.55
CA GLN A 322 4.30 14.36 36.93
C GLN A 322 3.61 15.72 37.04
#